data_AF-A0A259TGL3-F1
#
_entry.id   AF-A0A259TGL3-F1
#
_cell.length_a   1.000
_cell.length_b   1.000
_cell.length_c   1.000
_cell.angle_alpha   90.00
_cell.angle_beta   90.00
_cell.angle_gamma   90.00
#
_symmetry.space_group_name_H-M   'P 1'
#
loop_
_entity.id
_entity.type
_entity.pdbx_description
1 polymer ?
#
loop_
_entity_poly.entity_id
_entity_poly.type
_entity_poly.pdbx_seq_one_letter_code
_entity_poly.pdbx_strand_id
1 'polypeptide(L)' 'MISDEELDAYRQSGEQVRVVRDGIESNDVTGIVVAWDNSQVLIRRRNRKVVKLDRNYWYQPVSTPRQSPLE' A
#
# COMPACT_ATOMS: atom_id res chain seq x y z
N MET A 1 11.23 -1.25 3.18
CA MET A 1 11.35 0.06 2.52
C MET A 1 11.06 -0.20 1.05
N ILE A 2 9.96 0.36 0.54
CA ILE A 2 9.52 0.15 -0.84
C ILE A 2 10.31 1.02 -1.81
N SER A 3 10.64 0.51 -2.99
CA SER A 3 11.38 1.26 -4.02
C SER A 3 10.44 2.12 -4.89
N ASP A 4 10.97 3.19 -5.47
CA ASP A 4 10.20 4.05 -6.40
C ASP A 4 9.72 3.32 -7.64
N GLU A 5 10.51 2.37 -8.16
CA GLU A 5 10.12 1.45 -9.24
C GLU A 5 8.88 0.60 -8.89
N GLU A 6 8.78 0.11 -7.65
CA GLU A 6 7.61 -0.64 -7.20
C GLU A 6 6.38 0.27 -7.08
N LEU A 7 6.57 1.48 -6.55
CA LEU A 7 5.50 2.49 -6.45
C LEU A 7 5.00 2.93 -7.82
N ASP A 8 5.90 3.07 -8.79
CA ASP A 8 5.56 3.39 -10.17
C ASP A 8 4.79 2.25 -10.84
N ALA A 9 5.22 1.00 -10.66
CA ALA A 9 4.48 -0.16 -11.13
C ALA A 9 3.06 -0.22 -10.55
N TYR A 10 2.88 0.05 -9.25
CA TYR A 10 1.55 0.11 -8.63
C TYR A 10 0.68 1.23 -9.20
N ARG A 11 1.28 2.38 -9.53
CA ARG A 11 0.57 3.52 -10.15
C ARG A 11 0.19 3.23 -11.60
N GLN A 12 1.09 2.65 -12.39
CA GLN A 12 0.85 2.30 -13.79
C GLN A 12 -0.19 1.18 -13.91
N SER A 13 -0.11 0.16 -13.05
CA SER A 13 -1.12 -0.91 -13.00
C SER A 13 -2.44 -0.46 -12.37
N GLY A 14 -2.44 0.62 -11.58
CA GLY A 14 -3.60 1.03 -10.78
C GLY A 14 -4.01 -0.03 -9.75
N GLU A 15 -3.04 -0.83 -9.31
CA GLU A 15 -3.28 -1.97 -8.44
C GLU A 15 -3.53 -1.52 -7.00
N GLN A 16 -4.40 -2.25 -6.31
CA GLN A 16 -4.64 -1.99 -4.89
C GLN A 16 -3.45 -2.53 -4.10
N VAL A 17 -2.93 -1.70 -3.20
CA VAL A 17 -1.87 -2.02 -2.25
C VAL A 17 -2.46 -1.96 -0.84
N ARG A 18 -2.13 -2.97 -0.04
CA ARG A 18 -2.36 -3.03 1.40
C ARG A 18 -1.11 -2.56 2.11
N VAL A 19 -1.27 -1.63 3.04
CA VAL A 19 -0.18 -1.15 3.88
C VAL A 19 -0.45 -1.61 5.30
N VAL A 20 0.41 -2.50 5.79
CA VAL A 20 0.34 -3.06 7.14
C VAL A 20 1.00 -2.08 8.09
N ARG A 21 0.23 -1.59 9.06
CA ARG A 21 0.74 -0.73 10.14
C ARG A 21 0.81 -1.55 11.41
N ASP A 22 1.98 -1.58 12.03
CA ASP A 22 2.15 -2.08 13.41
C ASP A 22 1.76 -3.57 13.62
N GLY A 23 1.53 -4.32 12.54
CA GLY A 23 1.01 -5.69 12.61
C GLY A 23 -0.46 -5.80 13.05
N ILE A 24 -1.21 -4.69 13.10
CA ILE A 24 -2.60 -4.66 13.56
C ILE A 24 -3.56 -4.61 12.36
N GLU A 25 -4.32 -5.68 12.17
CA GLU A 25 -5.29 -5.86 11.08
C GLU A 25 -6.31 -4.72 10.93
N SER A 26 -6.64 -4.07 12.05
CA SER A 26 -7.61 -2.98 12.09
C SER A 26 -7.07 -1.66 11.53
N ASN A 27 -5.75 -1.52 11.40
CA ASN A 27 -5.08 -0.33 10.86
C ASN A 27 -4.62 -0.50 9.41
N ASP A 28 -4.87 -1.66 8.81
CA ASP A 28 -4.55 -1.94 7.42
C ASP A 28 -5.17 -0.92 6.48
N VAL A 29 -4.31 -0.33 5.66
CA VAL A 29 -4.73 0.63 4.65
C VAL A 29 -4.72 -0.05 3.30
N THR A 30 -5.90 -0.30 2.75
CA THR A 30 -6.05 -0.75 1.37
C THR A 30 -6.45 0.40 0.45
N GLY A 31 -5.72 0.55 -0.65
CA GLY A 31 -6.01 1.56 -1.66
C GLY A 31 -4.99 1.54 -2.79
N ILE A 32 -5.12 2.46 -3.73
CA ILE A 32 -4.17 2.58 -4.85
C ILE A 32 -3.10 3.63 -4.56
N VAL A 33 -1.89 3.42 -5.07
CA VAL A 33 -0.83 4.44 -5.04
C VAL A 33 -1.19 5.53 -6.04
N VAL A 34 -1.28 6.78 -5.58
CA VAL A 34 -1.58 7.93 -6.46
C VAL A 34 -0.36 8.81 -6.65
N ALA A 35 0.43 8.98 -5.59
CA ALA A 35 1.66 9.76 -5.59
C ALA A 35 2.56 9.29 -4.44
N TRP A 36 3.85 9.60 -4.53
CA TRP A 36 4.81 9.41 -3.46
C TRP A 36 5.89 10.46 -3.56
N ASP A 37 6.53 10.71 -2.44
CA ASP A 37 7.68 11.58 -2.25
C ASP A 37 8.82 10.74 -1.67
N ASN A 38 9.96 11.37 -1.38
CA ASN A 38 11.13 10.64 -0.88
C ASN A 38 10.88 9.97 0.49
N SER A 39 9.95 10.47 1.32
CA SER A 39 9.67 9.90 2.64
C SER A 39 8.25 9.32 2.77
N GLN A 40 7.31 9.78 1.95
CA GLN A 40 5.88 9.50 2.15
C GLN A 40 5.23 8.98 0.87
N VAL A 41 4.21 8.15 1.01
CA VAL A 41 3.40 7.60 -0.07
C VAL A 41 1.95 8.01 0.17
N LEU A 42 1.30 8.54 -0.87
CA LEU A 42 -0.12 8.85 -0.89
C LEU A 42 -0.91 7.67 -1.44
N ILE A 43 -1.72 7.08 -0.57
CA ILE A 43 -2.63 6.00 -0.90
C ILE A 43 -4.06 6.54 -0.93
N ARG A 44 -4.77 6.31 -2.03
CA ARG A 44 -6.19 6.62 -2.14
C ARG A 44 -7.01 5.39 -1.82
N ARG A 45 -7.79 5.46 -0.75
CA ARG A 45 -8.72 4.41 -0.33
C ARG A 45 -9.96 4.38 -1.24
N ARG A 46 -10.64 3.24 -1.28
CA ARG A 46 -11.92 3.06 -2.01
C ARG A 46 -13.01 4.05 -1.55
N ASN A 47 -12.97 4.47 -0.28
CA ASN A 47 -13.81 5.53 0.29
C ASN A 47 -13.46 6.95 -0.19
N ARG A 48 -12.68 7.09 -1.27
CA ARG A 48 -12.15 8.35 -1.85
C ARG A 48 -11.23 9.18 -0.95
N LYS A 49 -11.02 8.78 0.30
CA LYS A 49 -10.06 9.42 1.21
C LYS A 49 -8.62 9.11 0.78
N VAL A 50 -7.79 10.14 0.72
CA VAL A 50 -6.34 10.02 0.52
C VAL A 50 -5.67 10.04 1.88
N VAL A 51 -4.76 9.09 2.10
CA VAL A 51 -3.97 8.99 3.32
C VAL A 51 -2.50 9.01 2.98
N LYS A 52 -1.75 9.78 3.76
CA LYS A 52 -0.29 9.84 3.68
C LYS A 52 0.28 8.78 4.63
N LEU A 53 1.19 7.98 4.09
CA LEU A 53 1.85 6.87 4.77
C LEU A 53 3.36 7.05 4.64
N ASP A 54 4.11 6.59 5.62
CA ASP A 54 5.57 6.62 5.55
C ASP A 54 6.09 5.45 4.70
N ARG A 55 7.13 5.66 3.88
CA ARG A 55 7.71 4.61 3.02
C ARG A 55 8.32 3.44 3.80
N ASN A 56 8.53 3.62 5.10
CA ASN A 56 9.03 2.58 5.99
C ASN A 56 7.99 1.52 6.32
N TYR A 57 6.70 1.75 6.05
CA TYR A 57 5.68 0.72 6.25
C TYR A 57 5.81 -0.44 5.24
N TRP A 58 5.15 -1.54 5.57
CA TRP A 58 5.12 -2.72 4.71
C TRP A 58 4.00 -2.59 3.69
N TYR A 59 4.35 -2.60 2.40
CA TYR A 59 3.42 -2.53 1.29
C TYR A 59 3.29 -3.92 0.67
N GLN A 60 2.05 -4.39 0.50
CA GLN A 60 1.74 -5.66 -0.13
C GLN A 60 0.68 -5.47 -1.21
N PRO A 61 0.86 -6.00 -2.43
CA PRO A 61 -0.18 -6.00 -3.43
C PRO A 61 -1.41 -6.76 -2.94
N VAL A 62 -2.60 -6.23 -3.24
CA VAL A 62 -3.87 -6.88 -2.94
C VAL A 62 -4.23 -7.92 -4.01
N SER A 63 -3.61 -7.84 -5.20
CA SER A 63 -3.75 -8.87 -6.26
C SER A 63 -3.10 -10.18 -5.86
N THR A 64 -2.06 -10.16 -5.04
CA THR A 64 -1.62 -11.39 -4.38
C THR A 64 -2.71 -11.75 -3.36
N PRO A 65 -3.35 -12.93 -3.46
CA PRO A 65 -4.27 -13.37 -2.42
C PRO A 65 -3.53 -13.27 -1.08
N ARG A 66 -4.23 -12.89 0.00
CA ARG A 66 -3.68 -13.00 1.35
C ARG A 66 -3.25 -14.47 1.49
N GLN A 67 -1.96 -14.78 1.34
CA GLN A 67 -1.43 -16.06 1.77
C GLN A 67 -1.54 -16.01 3.30
N SER A 68 -2.68 -16.49 3.80
CA SER A 68 -2.77 -16.90 5.19
C SER A 68 -1.59 -17.85 5.44
N PRO A 69 -0.78 -17.64 6.48
CA PRO A 69 0.33 -18.55 6.82
C PRO A 69 -0.15 -19.91 7.34
N LEU A 70 -1.39 -20.29 7.07
CA LEU A 70 -2.02 -21.52 7.50
C LEU A 70 -2.51 -22.23 6.24
N GLU A 71 -1.75 -23.24 5.84
CA GLU A 71 -2.26 -24.44 5.16
C GLU A 71 -3.52 -25.00 5.87
#